data_AF-A0A9P5CYT4-F1
#
_entry.id   AF-A0A9P5CYT4-F1
#
_cell.length_a   1.000
_cell.length_b   1.000
_cell.length_c   1.000
_cell.angle_alpha   90.00
_cell.angle_beta   90.00
_cell.angle_gamma   90.00
#
_symmetry.space_group_name_H-M   'P 1'
#
loop_
_entity.id
_entity.type
_entity.pdbx_description
1 polymer ?
#
loop_
_entity_poly.entity_id
_entity_poly.type
_entity_poly.pdbx_seq_one_letter_code
_entity_poly.pdbx_strand_id
1 'polypeptide(L)'
;MLGLDTYTNRAERKLHRSVAEYIEKVENASVATLSIGGNDVGFFNLLNACVYNFYGPFSGSCEDRLDFASAVIASSQFADGYNAMLDLLVEKGDSPSFRILATGYSPFFDDALTEDCNEYTLSYWPGWWQQYLSVELRKRFNDVSNQLNDRIGQIIRDRSDDRVIWVNWAPRFVKHRFCQPGKPPVNGEDTWFFDVAFRSFVPDDEVDIETCEHESSLSGDWSERALCGMAIVKAKFPEATMRGSNESIDVNGGREPFAPSTARLFHPTLRGHQAILEEIRRVWPYY
;
A
#
# COMPACT_ATOMS: atom_id res chain seq x y z
N MET A 1 32.56 -14.27 -3.65
CA MET A 1 31.88 -14.89 -4.81
C MET A 1 30.68 -15.65 -4.30
N LEU A 2 29.51 -15.00 -4.27
CA LEU A 2 28.23 -15.69 -4.07
C LEU A 2 27.94 -16.42 -5.39
N GLY A 3 27.86 -17.75 -5.35
CA GLY A 3 27.69 -18.58 -6.54
C GLY A 3 26.30 -18.38 -7.16
N LEU A 4 26.19 -18.57 -8.49
CA LEU A 4 24.90 -18.54 -9.20
C LEU A 4 23.83 -19.37 -8.48
N ASP A 5 24.20 -20.53 -7.90
CA ASP A 5 23.30 -21.43 -7.17
C ASP A 5 22.66 -20.80 -5.91
N THR A 6 23.32 -19.84 -5.24
CA THR A 6 22.70 -19.12 -4.11
C THR A 6 21.68 -18.08 -4.58
N TYR A 7 21.88 -17.49 -5.76
CA TYR A 7 20.96 -16.53 -6.36
C TYR A 7 19.68 -17.20 -6.88
N THR A 8 19.78 -18.33 -7.60
CA THR A 8 18.61 -19.12 -8.02
C THR A 8 17.79 -19.59 -6.82
N ASN A 9 18.44 -20.12 -5.77
CA ASN A 9 17.73 -20.54 -4.56
C ASN A 9 17.06 -19.38 -3.80
N ARG A 10 17.53 -18.14 -3.90
CA ARG A 10 16.89 -16.97 -3.25
C ARG A 10 15.72 -16.46 -4.09
N ALA A 11 15.90 -16.35 -5.40
CA ALA A 11 14.85 -15.93 -6.33
C ALA A 11 13.69 -16.96 -6.40
N GLU A 12 13.99 -18.26 -6.41
CA GLU A 12 12.97 -19.33 -6.37
C GLU A 12 12.19 -19.34 -5.05
N ARG A 13 12.81 -18.96 -3.92
CA ARG A 13 12.11 -18.79 -2.63
C ARG A 13 11.22 -17.55 -2.57
N LYS A 14 11.52 -16.53 -3.38
CA LYS A 14 10.77 -15.26 -3.47
C LYS A 14 9.74 -15.26 -4.60
N LEU A 15 9.58 -16.36 -5.32
CA LEU A 15 8.60 -16.47 -6.38
C LEU A 15 7.21 -16.16 -5.79
N HIS A 16 6.55 -15.16 -6.36
CA HIS A 16 5.19 -14.80 -6.00
C HIS A 16 4.32 -16.04 -6.15
N ARG A 17 3.72 -16.50 -5.03
CA ARG A 17 2.57 -17.39 -5.15
C ARG A 17 1.48 -16.59 -5.84
N SER A 18 0.90 -17.15 -6.90
CA SER A 18 -0.26 -16.51 -7.52
C SER A 18 -1.40 -16.42 -6.49
N VAL A 19 -2.26 -15.41 -6.62
CA VAL A 19 -3.48 -15.33 -5.77
C VAL A 19 -4.28 -16.64 -5.87
N ALA A 20 -4.28 -17.28 -7.04
CA ALA A 20 -4.88 -18.60 -7.25
C ALA A 20 -4.30 -19.69 -6.32
N GLU A 21 -2.98 -19.71 -6.08
CA GLU A 21 -2.38 -20.68 -5.12
C GLU A 21 -2.82 -20.46 -3.67
N TYR A 22 -3.15 -19.22 -3.29
CA TYR A 22 -3.74 -18.95 -1.97
C TYR A 22 -5.20 -19.39 -1.92
N ILE A 23 -5.95 -19.18 -3.01
CA ILE A 23 -7.33 -19.65 -3.15
C ILE A 23 -7.39 -21.17 -3.09
N GLU A 24 -6.44 -21.88 -3.71
CA GLU A 24 -6.36 -23.35 -3.67
C GLU A 24 -6.27 -23.93 -2.25
N LYS A 25 -5.75 -23.16 -1.29
CA LYS A 25 -5.63 -23.59 0.12
C LYS A 25 -6.88 -23.32 0.95
N VAL A 26 -7.91 -22.70 0.39
CA VAL A 26 -9.16 -22.45 1.09
C VAL A 26 -9.94 -23.77 1.16
N GLU A 27 -9.98 -24.36 2.35
CA GLU A 27 -10.74 -25.57 2.66
C GLU A 27 -11.70 -25.31 3.84
N ASN A 28 -12.94 -25.80 3.74
CA ASN A 28 -13.95 -25.72 4.81
C ASN A 28 -14.20 -24.29 5.36
N ALA A 29 -14.01 -23.25 4.54
CA ALA A 29 -14.24 -21.88 4.94
C ALA A 29 -15.73 -21.50 4.86
N SER A 30 -16.23 -20.77 5.86
CA SER A 30 -17.53 -20.11 5.79
C SER A 30 -17.43 -18.65 5.32
N VAL A 31 -16.21 -18.08 5.36
CA VAL A 31 -15.94 -16.68 5.00
C VAL A 31 -14.57 -16.59 4.36
N ALA A 32 -14.44 -15.77 3.32
CA ALA A 32 -13.19 -15.25 2.82
C ALA A 32 -13.24 -13.71 2.80
N THR A 33 -12.14 -13.04 3.13
CA THR A 33 -11.99 -11.59 2.90
C THR A 33 -11.07 -11.38 1.71
N LEU A 34 -11.44 -10.51 0.78
CA LEU A 34 -10.68 -10.26 -0.44
C LEU A 34 -10.30 -8.77 -0.57
N SER A 35 -9.01 -8.49 -0.55
CA SER A 35 -8.42 -7.18 -0.87
C SER A 35 -7.38 -7.36 -1.97
N ILE A 36 -7.76 -7.11 -3.22
CA ILE A 36 -6.89 -7.21 -4.41
C ILE A 36 -7.13 -6.03 -5.35
N GLY A 37 -6.27 -5.87 -6.35
CA GLY A 37 -6.35 -4.79 -7.33
C GLY A 37 -5.37 -3.64 -7.06
N GLY A 38 -4.96 -3.44 -5.80
CA GLY A 38 -4.03 -2.38 -5.45
C GLY A 38 -2.63 -2.51 -6.09
N ASN A 39 -2.16 -3.74 -6.30
CA ASN A 39 -0.90 -4.01 -6.99
C ASN A 39 -1.02 -3.78 -8.50
N ASP A 40 -2.15 -4.17 -9.09
CA ASP A 40 -2.47 -3.99 -10.51
C ASP A 40 -2.47 -2.50 -10.89
N VAL A 41 -3.09 -1.67 -10.05
CA VAL A 41 -3.11 -0.20 -10.17
C VAL A 41 -1.74 0.43 -9.89
N GLY A 42 -0.82 -0.33 -9.29
CA GLY A 42 0.55 0.10 -9.05
C GLY A 42 0.71 1.03 -7.85
N PHE A 43 -0.04 0.83 -6.75
CA PHE A 43 0.02 1.71 -5.57
C PHE A 43 1.43 1.92 -5.01
N PHE A 44 2.31 0.91 -5.02
CA PHE A 44 3.70 1.13 -4.64
C PHE A 44 4.38 2.20 -5.52
N ASN A 45 4.17 2.14 -6.84
CA ASN A 45 4.78 3.09 -7.78
C ASN A 45 4.20 4.49 -7.57
N LEU A 46 2.90 4.59 -7.28
CA LEU A 46 2.25 5.84 -6.89
C LEU A 46 2.87 6.41 -5.60
N LEU A 47 2.97 5.61 -4.54
CA LEU A 47 3.56 6.02 -3.28
C LEU A 47 5.02 6.47 -3.46
N ASN A 48 5.81 5.73 -4.24
CA ASN A 48 7.18 6.11 -4.53
C ASN A 48 7.27 7.40 -5.35
N ALA A 49 6.49 7.56 -6.41
CA ALA A 49 6.57 8.73 -7.29
C ALA A 49 5.98 10.00 -6.65
N CYS A 50 4.91 9.85 -5.87
CA CYS A 50 4.06 10.96 -5.45
C CYS A 50 4.15 11.31 -3.97
N VAL A 51 4.64 10.44 -3.09
CA VAL A 51 4.52 10.65 -1.62
C VAL A 51 5.86 10.48 -0.92
N TYR A 52 6.50 9.33 -1.09
CA TYR A 52 7.64 8.93 -0.27
C TYR A 52 8.99 9.09 -0.97
N ASN A 53 9.03 9.06 -2.30
CA ASN A 53 10.27 9.17 -3.05
C ASN A 53 11.37 8.23 -2.54
N PHE A 54 11.06 6.95 -2.25
CA PHE A 54 12.04 5.98 -1.74
C PHE A 54 13.27 5.88 -2.66
N TYR A 55 13.03 5.97 -3.97
CA TYR A 55 14.03 5.96 -5.03
C TYR A 55 14.65 7.34 -5.30
N GLY A 56 14.35 8.36 -4.47
CA GLY A 56 14.89 9.71 -4.57
C GLY A 56 14.72 10.29 -5.98
N PRO A 57 15.81 10.69 -6.67
CA PRO A 57 15.72 11.21 -8.03
C PRO A 57 15.28 10.16 -9.07
N PHE A 58 15.25 8.87 -8.72
CA PHE A 58 14.80 7.78 -9.59
C PHE A 58 13.33 7.38 -9.35
N SER A 59 12.57 8.13 -8.54
CA SER A 59 11.17 7.81 -8.23
C SER A 59 10.20 7.91 -9.41
N GLY A 60 10.62 8.53 -10.51
CA GLY A 60 9.82 8.70 -11.72
C GLY A 60 8.79 9.83 -11.62
N SER A 61 7.98 9.97 -12.67
CA SER A 61 6.93 11.00 -12.77
C SER A 61 5.69 10.59 -11.99
N CYS A 62 5.27 11.41 -11.02
CA CYS A 62 4.01 11.18 -10.30
C CYS A 62 2.79 11.22 -11.25
N GLU A 63 2.81 12.16 -12.20
CA GLU A 63 1.78 12.33 -13.23
C GLU A 63 1.56 11.04 -14.02
N ASP A 64 2.63 10.47 -14.57
CA ASP A 64 2.57 9.25 -15.37
C ASP A 64 2.03 8.07 -14.55
N ARG A 65 2.32 8.03 -13.24
CA ARG A 65 1.82 6.98 -12.34
C ARG A 65 0.34 7.15 -12.02
N LEU A 66 -0.13 8.39 -11.84
CA LEU A 66 -1.55 8.69 -11.66
C LEU A 66 -2.34 8.32 -12.92
N ASP A 67 -1.84 8.70 -14.09
CA ASP A 67 -2.50 8.40 -15.37
C ASP A 67 -2.51 6.90 -15.67
N PHE A 68 -1.40 6.20 -15.40
CA PHE A 68 -1.34 4.74 -15.50
C PHE A 68 -2.37 4.08 -14.60
N ALA A 69 -2.45 4.49 -13.33
CA ALA A 69 -3.38 3.94 -12.36
C ALA A 69 -4.84 4.08 -12.83
N SER A 70 -5.24 5.29 -13.26
CA SER A 70 -6.57 5.54 -13.81
C SER A 70 -6.85 4.70 -15.08
N ALA A 71 -5.87 4.56 -15.97
CA ALA A 71 -6.01 3.75 -17.18
C ALA A 71 -6.20 2.25 -16.87
N VAL A 72 -5.46 1.71 -15.89
CA VAL A 72 -5.62 0.32 -15.44
C VAL A 72 -7.00 0.11 -14.84
N ILE A 73 -7.45 0.99 -13.95
CA ILE A 73 -8.79 0.89 -13.31
C ILE A 73 -9.90 0.87 -14.37
N ALA A 74 -9.79 1.72 -15.39
CA ALA A 74 -10.78 1.83 -16.46
C ALA A 74 -10.75 0.64 -17.45
N SER A 75 -9.70 -0.19 -17.42
CA SER A 75 -9.52 -1.27 -18.39
C SER A 75 -10.53 -2.42 -18.20
N SER A 76 -10.79 -3.15 -19.29
CA SER A 76 -11.49 -4.44 -19.22
C SER A 76 -10.61 -5.49 -18.54
N GLN A 77 -9.29 -5.47 -18.78
CA GLN A 77 -8.34 -6.42 -18.18
C GLN A 77 -8.41 -6.43 -16.66
N PHE A 78 -8.51 -5.26 -16.01
CA PHE A 78 -8.69 -5.17 -14.57
C PHE A 78 -10.01 -5.82 -14.12
N ALA A 79 -11.12 -5.53 -14.80
CA ALA A 79 -12.41 -6.11 -14.48
C ALA A 79 -12.47 -7.64 -14.70
N ASP A 80 -11.90 -8.12 -15.80
CA ASP A 80 -11.84 -9.54 -16.14
C ASP A 80 -10.98 -10.29 -15.12
N GLY A 81 -9.82 -9.74 -14.75
CA GLY A 81 -8.94 -10.30 -13.73
C GLY A 81 -9.60 -10.34 -12.34
N TYR A 82 -10.28 -9.27 -11.95
CA TYR A 82 -10.98 -9.22 -10.66
C TYR A 82 -12.15 -10.22 -10.62
N ASN A 83 -12.94 -10.32 -11.69
CA ASN A 83 -14.02 -11.30 -11.79
C ASN A 83 -13.49 -12.74 -11.73
N ALA A 84 -12.41 -13.05 -12.45
CA ALA A 84 -11.80 -14.37 -12.41
C ALA A 84 -11.37 -14.77 -10.99
N MET A 85 -10.82 -13.84 -10.20
CA MET A 85 -10.45 -14.12 -8.80
C MET A 85 -11.68 -14.35 -7.91
N LEU A 86 -12.76 -13.60 -8.12
CA LEU A 86 -14.02 -13.84 -7.42
C LEU A 86 -14.60 -15.22 -7.79
N ASP A 87 -14.61 -15.58 -9.07
CA ASP A 87 -15.13 -16.86 -9.56
C ASP A 87 -14.37 -18.02 -8.91
N LEU A 88 -13.04 -17.97 -8.88
CA LEU A 88 -12.22 -18.97 -8.20
C LEU A 88 -12.54 -19.10 -6.71
N LEU A 89 -12.77 -18.00 -6.00
CA LEU A 89 -13.15 -18.04 -4.58
C LEU A 89 -14.55 -18.61 -4.38
N VAL A 90 -15.48 -18.22 -5.24
CA VAL A 90 -16.88 -18.68 -5.22
C VAL A 90 -16.94 -20.19 -5.42
N GLU A 91 -16.12 -20.74 -6.31
CA GLU A 91 -15.99 -22.18 -6.57
C GLU A 91 -15.43 -22.98 -5.38
N LYS A 92 -14.66 -22.35 -4.48
CA LYS A 92 -14.18 -23.00 -3.24
C LYS A 92 -15.26 -23.10 -2.15
N GLY A 93 -16.33 -22.33 -2.27
CA GLY A 93 -17.43 -22.32 -1.31
C GLY A 93 -18.47 -23.39 -1.62
N ASP A 94 -18.37 -24.56 -0.99
CA ASP A 94 -19.34 -25.67 -1.17
C ASP A 94 -20.70 -25.41 -0.48
N SER A 95 -20.79 -24.38 0.36
CA SER A 95 -22.01 -24.03 1.10
C SER A 95 -22.68 -22.79 0.53
N PRO A 96 -24.03 -22.76 0.40
CA PRO A 96 -24.80 -21.54 0.16
C PRO A 96 -24.60 -20.46 1.25
N SER A 97 -24.06 -20.81 2.42
CA SER A 97 -23.71 -19.88 3.49
C SER A 97 -22.32 -19.28 3.37
N PHE A 98 -21.47 -19.75 2.45
CA PHE A 98 -20.15 -19.17 2.23
C PHE A 98 -20.26 -17.71 1.78
N ARG A 99 -19.44 -16.82 2.33
CA ARG A 99 -19.42 -15.40 1.97
C ARG A 99 -18.03 -14.92 1.63
N ILE A 100 -17.93 -14.11 0.59
CA ILE A 100 -16.71 -13.39 0.21
C ILE A 100 -16.94 -11.93 0.52
N LEU A 101 -16.16 -11.40 1.46
CA LEU A 101 -16.17 -9.99 1.86
C LEU A 101 -15.10 -9.27 1.04
N ALA A 102 -15.48 -8.75 -0.11
CA ALA A 102 -14.58 -7.97 -0.96
C ALA A 102 -14.46 -6.55 -0.39
N THR A 103 -13.26 -6.19 0.07
CA THR A 103 -13.01 -4.91 0.73
C THR A 103 -12.45 -3.89 -0.23
N GLY A 104 -12.89 -2.64 -0.10
CA GLY A 104 -12.31 -1.51 -0.83
C GLY A 104 -11.01 -0.98 -0.23
N TYR A 105 -10.69 0.24 -0.62
CA TYR A 105 -9.59 1.07 -0.15
C TYR A 105 -10.14 2.36 0.45
N SER A 106 -9.33 3.16 1.16
CA SER A 106 -9.72 4.52 1.54
C SER A 106 -8.84 5.52 0.80
N PRO A 107 -9.38 6.70 0.45
CA PRO A 107 -8.55 7.88 0.22
C PRO A 107 -7.60 8.09 1.41
N PHE A 108 -6.39 8.56 1.15
CA PHE A 108 -5.37 8.73 2.18
C PHE A 108 -5.40 10.10 2.83
N PHE A 109 -5.79 11.12 2.06
CA PHE A 109 -5.84 12.51 2.49
C PHE A 109 -7.26 12.96 2.79
N ASP A 110 -7.42 13.94 3.67
CA ASP A 110 -8.71 14.50 4.03
C ASP A 110 -9.41 15.20 2.85
N ASP A 111 -10.73 15.04 2.74
CA ASP A 111 -11.55 15.54 1.63
C ASP A 111 -11.80 17.05 1.70
N ALA A 112 -11.57 17.69 2.85
CA ALA A 112 -11.68 19.15 2.95
C ALA A 112 -10.60 19.87 2.14
N LEU A 113 -9.49 19.18 1.84
CA LEU A 113 -8.45 19.65 0.91
C LEU A 113 -7.98 21.09 1.21
N THR A 114 -7.79 21.44 2.49
CA THR A 114 -7.27 22.75 2.90
C THR A 114 -5.79 22.90 2.55
N GLU A 115 -5.30 24.13 2.51
CA GLU A 115 -3.89 24.41 2.20
C GLU A 115 -2.92 24.11 3.34
N ASP A 116 -3.42 23.75 4.53
CA ASP A 116 -2.65 23.47 5.76
C ASP A 116 -1.53 22.44 5.56
N CYS A 117 -1.65 21.58 4.55
CA CYS A 117 -0.70 20.51 4.24
C CYS A 117 0.23 20.82 3.05
N ASN A 118 0.10 21.97 2.38
CA ASN A 118 0.81 22.26 1.14
C ASN A 118 2.34 22.36 1.32
N GLU A 119 2.81 22.68 2.52
CA GLU A 119 4.23 22.75 2.85
C GLU A 119 4.73 21.50 3.58
N TYR A 120 3.87 20.50 3.78
CA TYR A 120 4.24 19.25 4.41
C TYR A 120 4.68 18.22 3.36
N THR A 121 5.67 17.40 3.73
CA THR A 121 6.18 16.31 2.89
C THR A 121 6.34 15.05 3.70
N LEU A 122 5.88 13.94 3.12
CA LEU A 122 6.13 12.59 3.60
C LEU A 122 7.37 11.98 2.93
N SER A 123 8.07 12.69 2.03
CA SER A 123 9.24 12.16 1.34
C SER A 123 10.27 11.64 2.35
N TYR A 124 10.85 10.48 2.04
CA TYR A 124 11.82 9.80 2.88
C TYR A 124 13.13 10.60 2.95
N TRP A 125 13.58 11.13 1.81
CA TRP A 125 14.83 11.87 1.73
C TRP A 125 14.67 13.36 2.10
N PRO A 126 15.62 13.93 2.85
CA PRO A 126 15.66 15.37 3.09
C PRO A 126 16.13 16.15 1.84
N GLY A 127 15.85 17.45 1.81
CA GLY A 127 16.41 18.37 0.82
C GLY A 127 15.61 18.45 -0.49
N TRP A 128 16.31 18.34 -1.63
CA TRP A 128 15.75 18.69 -2.95
C TRP A 128 14.89 17.60 -3.60
N TRP A 129 14.80 16.40 -3.00
CA TRP A 129 14.03 15.26 -3.52
C TRP A 129 12.71 15.07 -2.78
N GLN A 130 12.07 16.19 -2.47
CA GLN A 130 10.83 16.23 -1.71
C GLN A 130 9.65 16.50 -2.63
N GLN A 131 8.57 15.78 -2.36
CA GLN A 131 7.26 16.01 -2.93
C GLN A 131 6.37 16.58 -1.84
N TYR A 132 5.89 17.80 -2.06
CA TYR A 132 4.96 18.45 -1.14
C TYR A 132 3.54 17.98 -1.40
N LEU A 133 2.76 17.86 -0.32
CA LEU A 133 1.38 17.40 -0.35
C LEU A 133 0.41 18.54 -0.72
N SER A 134 0.61 19.11 -1.91
CA SER A 134 -0.30 20.13 -2.46
C SER A 134 -1.74 19.62 -2.50
N VAL A 135 -2.70 20.55 -2.44
CA VAL A 135 -4.13 20.23 -2.64
C VAL A 135 -4.36 19.41 -3.91
N GLU A 136 -3.74 19.81 -5.01
CA GLU A 136 -3.88 19.15 -6.31
C GLU A 136 -3.41 17.69 -6.26
N LEU A 137 -2.22 17.46 -5.70
CA LEU A 137 -1.67 16.11 -5.55
C LEU A 137 -2.58 15.24 -4.69
N ARG A 138 -2.97 15.73 -3.51
CA ARG A 138 -3.83 14.98 -2.57
C ARG A 138 -5.17 14.63 -3.19
N LYS A 139 -5.77 15.56 -3.93
CA LYS A 139 -7.01 15.33 -4.66
C LYS A 139 -6.85 14.19 -5.67
N ARG A 140 -5.86 14.26 -6.55
CA ARG A 140 -5.65 13.24 -7.58
C ARG A 140 -5.29 11.88 -7.01
N PHE A 141 -4.51 11.85 -5.93
CA PHE A 141 -4.20 10.61 -5.24
C PHE A 141 -5.44 9.99 -4.60
N ASN A 142 -6.30 10.79 -3.97
CA ASN A 142 -7.59 10.34 -3.46
C ASN A 142 -8.51 9.83 -4.57
N ASP A 143 -8.51 10.49 -5.74
CA ASP A 143 -9.31 10.10 -6.89
C ASP A 143 -8.97 8.69 -7.38
N VAL A 144 -7.71 8.24 -7.29
CA VAL A 144 -7.33 6.84 -7.61
C VAL A 144 -8.05 5.85 -6.69
N SER A 145 -8.04 6.07 -5.37
CA SER A 145 -8.75 5.20 -4.42
C SER A 145 -10.26 5.21 -4.67
N ASN A 146 -10.83 6.36 -4.99
CA ASN A 146 -12.26 6.49 -5.29
C ASN A 146 -12.63 5.73 -6.57
N GLN A 147 -11.90 5.95 -7.66
CA GLN A 147 -12.11 5.25 -8.94
C GLN A 147 -12.00 3.73 -8.77
N LEU A 148 -11.00 3.26 -8.01
CA LEU A 148 -10.81 1.83 -7.75
C LEU A 148 -11.99 1.24 -6.97
N ASN A 149 -12.45 1.92 -5.93
CA ASN A 149 -13.62 1.51 -5.16
C ASN A 149 -14.90 1.48 -6.01
N ASP A 150 -15.10 2.50 -6.84
CA ASP A 150 -16.26 2.58 -7.73
C ASP A 150 -16.26 1.42 -8.73
N ARG A 151 -15.08 1.11 -9.29
CA ARG A 151 -14.89 0.00 -10.23
C ARG A 151 -15.12 -1.36 -9.58
N ILE A 152 -14.55 -1.61 -8.41
CA ILE A 152 -14.76 -2.86 -7.67
C ILE A 152 -16.23 -2.99 -7.26
N GLY A 153 -16.82 -1.93 -6.72
CA GLY A 153 -18.23 -1.92 -6.34
C GLY A 153 -19.15 -2.15 -7.53
N GLN A 154 -18.81 -1.63 -8.72
CA GLN A 154 -19.54 -1.93 -9.96
C GLN A 154 -19.43 -3.40 -10.33
N ILE A 155 -18.21 -3.95 -10.38
CA ILE A 155 -17.97 -5.37 -10.69
C ILE A 155 -18.83 -6.27 -9.80
N ILE A 156 -18.86 -6.00 -8.49
CA ILE A 156 -19.63 -6.80 -7.54
C ILE A 156 -21.15 -6.63 -7.74
N ARG A 157 -21.64 -5.41 -7.97
CA ARG A 157 -23.08 -5.16 -8.21
C ARG A 157 -23.59 -5.82 -9.48
N ASP A 158 -22.73 -5.95 -10.49
CA ASP A 158 -23.09 -6.55 -11.78
C ASP A 158 -23.12 -8.09 -11.72
N ARG A 159 -22.68 -8.71 -10.60
CA ARG A 159 -22.73 -10.16 -10.40
C ARG A 159 -24.11 -10.61 -9.91
N SER A 160 -24.52 -11.79 -10.36
CA SER A 160 -25.74 -12.46 -9.90
C SER A 160 -25.54 -13.26 -8.60
N ASP A 161 -24.30 -13.59 -8.23
CA ASP A 161 -23.97 -14.38 -7.05
C ASP A 161 -23.95 -13.49 -5.79
N ASP A 162 -24.91 -13.71 -4.89
CA ASP A 162 -25.11 -12.94 -3.66
C ASP A 162 -24.14 -13.32 -2.53
N ARG A 163 -23.25 -14.31 -2.75
CA ARG A 163 -22.21 -14.68 -1.78
C ARG A 163 -21.09 -13.64 -1.72
N VAL A 164 -20.94 -12.82 -2.77
CA VAL A 164 -19.94 -11.75 -2.81
C VAL A 164 -20.54 -10.45 -2.26
N ILE A 165 -20.04 -10.01 -1.12
CA ILE A 165 -20.49 -8.80 -0.42
C ILE A 165 -19.43 -7.71 -0.58
N TRP A 166 -19.85 -6.57 -1.10
CA TRP A 166 -19.01 -5.38 -1.17
C TRP A 166 -18.92 -4.68 0.18
N VAL A 167 -17.70 -4.48 0.68
CA VAL A 167 -17.40 -3.81 1.94
C VAL A 167 -16.68 -2.48 1.65
N ASN A 168 -17.46 -1.41 1.48
CA ASN A 168 -16.92 -0.05 1.36
C ASN A 168 -16.68 0.58 2.73
N TRP A 169 -15.46 0.43 3.26
CA TRP A 169 -15.08 0.98 4.55
C TRP A 169 -14.48 2.40 4.47
N ALA A 170 -14.25 2.95 3.28
CA ALA A 170 -13.65 4.27 3.10
C ALA A 170 -14.34 5.41 3.89
N PRO A 171 -15.69 5.46 4.00
CA PRO A 171 -16.36 6.50 4.76
C PRO A 171 -16.05 6.49 6.25
N ARG A 172 -15.66 5.33 6.81
CA ARG A 172 -15.28 5.21 8.23
C ARG A 172 -14.00 5.98 8.56
N PHE A 173 -13.18 6.26 7.56
CA PHE A 173 -11.91 6.97 7.73
C PHE A 173 -12.05 8.49 7.65
N VAL A 174 -13.24 9.02 7.35
CA VAL A 174 -13.49 10.47 7.37
C VAL A 174 -13.11 11.02 8.75
N LYS A 175 -12.31 12.10 8.79
CA LYS A 175 -11.67 12.67 10.00
C LYS A 175 -10.61 11.78 10.67
N HIS A 176 -10.10 10.79 9.96
CA HIS A 176 -9.00 9.94 10.41
C HIS A 176 -7.91 9.75 9.34
N ARG A 177 -7.98 10.56 8.27
CA ARG A 177 -7.00 10.61 7.18
C ARG A 177 -5.85 11.56 7.49
N PHE A 178 -4.85 11.60 6.61
CA PHE A 178 -3.80 12.61 6.64
C PHE A 178 -4.34 14.00 6.31
N CYS A 179 -3.64 15.05 6.76
CA CYS A 179 -3.91 16.45 6.40
C CYS A 179 -5.31 16.95 6.79
N GLN A 180 -5.78 16.66 8.00
CA GLN A 180 -7.08 17.14 8.48
C GLN A 180 -7.04 18.65 8.80
N PRO A 181 -8.10 19.41 8.46
CA PRO A 181 -8.17 20.84 8.72
C PRO A 181 -7.92 21.20 10.19
N GLY A 182 -7.01 22.15 10.43
CA GLY A 182 -6.68 22.61 11.79
C GLY A 182 -6.03 21.55 12.69
N LYS A 183 -5.51 20.46 12.11
CA LYS A 183 -4.74 19.42 12.81
C LYS A 183 -3.34 19.30 12.19
N PRO A 184 -2.36 18.72 12.91
CA PRO A 184 -1.11 18.33 12.28
C PRO A 184 -1.36 17.39 11.08
N PRO A 185 -0.54 17.46 10.01
CA PRO A 185 -0.66 16.58 8.84
C PRO A 185 -0.74 15.09 9.15
N VAL A 186 -0.05 14.67 10.21
CA VAL A 186 -0.16 13.37 10.87
C VAL A 186 -0.57 13.63 12.32
N ASN A 187 -1.78 13.25 12.72
CA ASN A 187 -2.35 13.56 14.03
C ASN A 187 -2.25 12.37 15.00
N GLY A 188 -1.06 11.79 15.14
CA GLY A 188 -0.80 10.67 16.04
C GLY A 188 -1.81 9.52 15.85
N GLU A 189 -2.40 9.06 16.95
CA GLU A 189 -3.37 7.95 16.94
C GLU A 189 -4.71 8.26 16.26
N ASP A 190 -4.99 9.54 15.93
CA ASP A 190 -6.20 9.93 15.20
C ASP A 190 -6.02 9.81 13.68
N THR A 191 -4.78 9.71 13.19
CA THR A 191 -4.51 9.30 11.82
C THR A 191 -4.48 7.78 11.75
N TRP A 192 -5.44 7.19 11.04
CA TRP A 192 -5.62 5.73 10.99
C TRP A 192 -4.83 5.03 9.90
N PHE A 193 -3.78 5.67 9.42
CA PHE A 193 -2.80 5.10 8.52
C PHE A 193 -1.41 5.20 9.15
N PHE A 194 -0.57 4.18 8.93
CA PHE A 194 0.84 4.33 9.30
C PHE A 194 1.55 5.29 8.34
N ASP A 195 2.45 6.10 8.90
CA ASP A 195 3.24 7.12 8.21
C ASP A 195 4.76 6.93 8.38
N VAL A 196 5.55 7.90 7.89
CA VAL A 196 7.02 7.89 7.88
C VAL A 196 7.71 8.33 9.18
N ALA A 197 7.03 8.41 10.32
CA ALA A 197 7.66 8.71 11.63
C ALA A 197 8.78 7.72 12.04
N PHE A 198 9.10 6.72 11.21
CA PHE A 198 10.22 5.78 11.34
C PHE A 198 11.60 6.31 10.83
N ARG A 199 11.76 7.59 10.47
CA ARG A 199 13.02 8.19 9.94
C ARG A 199 14.29 7.95 10.81
N SER A 200 14.15 7.41 12.02
CA SER A 200 15.24 7.18 12.98
C SER A 200 16.01 5.86 12.79
N PHE A 201 15.69 5.03 11.79
CA PHE A 201 16.36 3.74 11.61
C PHE A 201 16.86 3.51 10.18
N VAL A 202 18.14 3.16 10.07
CA VAL A 202 18.79 2.70 8.85
C VAL A 202 19.11 1.21 9.05
N PRO A 203 18.62 0.30 8.20
CA PRO A 203 18.96 -1.12 8.31
C PRO A 203 20.46 -1.36 8.16
N ASP A 204 20.97 -2.22 9.05
CA ASP A 204 22.29 -2.85 8.97
C ASP A 204 22.31 -4.02 7.96
N ASP A 205 21.16 -4.40 7.40
CA ASP A 205 21.09 -5.46 6.39
C ASP A 205 21.75 -5.00 5.07
N GLU A 206 22.80 -5.71 4.64
CA GLU A 206 23.43 -5.49 3.34
C GLU A 206 22.43 -5.83 2.21
N VAL A 207 21.88 -4.78 1.59
CA VAL A 207 21.09 -4.89 0.36
C VAL A 207 22.04 -4.95 -0.82
N ASP A 208 22.01 -6.06 -1.57
CA ASP A 208 22.72 -6.19 -2.85
C ASP A 208 22.01 -5.32 -3.90
N ILE A 209 22.55 -4.13 -4.15
CA ILE A 209 21.97 -3.15 -5.06
C ILE A 209 21.99 -3.59 -6.53
N GLU A 210 22.75 -4.63 -6.88
CA GLU A 210 22.80 -5.16 -8.25
C GLU A 210 21.61 -6.09 -8.53
N THR A 211 21.09 -6.79 -7.52
CA THR A 211 20.02 -7.77 -7.70
C THR A 211 18.70 -7.39 -7.03
N CYS A 212 18.68 -6.43 -6.11
CA CYS A 212 17.51 -6.15 -5.28
C CYS A 212 16.27 -5.71 -6.07
N GLU A 213 16.41 -5.03 -7.21
CA GLU A 213 15.25 -4.59 -8.00
C GLU A 213 14.51 -5.78 -8.61
N HIS A 214 15.27 -6.75 -9.15
CA HIS A 214 14.71 -7.97 -9.69
C HIS A 214 14.10 -8.83 -8.56
N GLU A 215 14.82 -9.03 -7.47
CA GLU A 215 14.36 -9.83 -6.33
C GLU A 215 13.08 -9.25 -5.68
N SER A 216 13.02 -7.94 -5.49
CA SER A 216 11.86 -7.28 -4.88
C SER A 216 10.67 -7.14 -5.83
N SER A 217 10.91 -7.10 -7.15
CA SER A 217 9.85 -7.22 -8.15
C SER A 217 9.19 -8.61 -8.12
N LEU A 218 9.99 -9.67 -7.98
CA LEU A 218 9.50 -11.04 -7.87
C LEU A 218 8.72 -11.30 -6.58
N SER A 219 9.16 -10.74 -5.45
CA SER A 219 8.47 -10.92 -4.17
C SER A 219 7.14 -10.18 -4.08
N GLY A 220 7.00 -9.07 -4.82
CA GLY A 220 5.84 -8.18 -4.74
C GLY A 220 5.70 -7.44 -3.41
N ASP A 221 6.66 -7.60 -2.49
CA ASP A 221 6.67 -6.94 -1.19
C ASP A 221 7.13 -5.48 -1.34
N TRP A 222 6.23 -4.57 -1.03
CA TRP A 222 6.48 -3.13 -1.09
C TRP A 222 7.63 -2.71 -0.18
N SER A 223 7.83 -3.40 0.93
CA SER A 223 8.93 -3.16 1.87
C SER A 223 10.27 -3.42 1.20
N GLU A 224 10.41 -4.56 0.54
CA GLU A 224 11.64 -4.93 -0.13
C GLU A 224 11.95 -3.98 -1.29
N ARG A 225 10.91 -3.55 -2.02
CA ARG A 225 11.05 -2.57 -3.10
C ARG A 225 11.49 -1.21 -2.56
N ALA A 226 10.87 -0.74 -1.47
CA ALA A 226 11.27 0.51 -0.82
C ALA A 226 12.72 0.43 -0.32
N LEU A 227 13.10 -0.66 0.37
CA LEU A 227 14.45 -0.89 0.88
C LEU A 227 15.50 -0.90 -0.24
N CYS A 228 15.21 -1.57 -1.35
CA CYS A 228 16.06 -1.58 -2.53
C CYS A 228 16.27 -0.17 -3.08
N GLY A 229 15.17 0.58 -3.32
CA GLY A 229 15.26 1.97 -3.77
C GLY A 229 16.07 2.84 -2.84
N MET A 230 15.87 2.68 -1.53
CA MET A 230 16.59 3.45 -0.52
C MET A 230 18.09 3.14 -0.53
N ALA A 231 18.46 1.86 -0.65
CA ALA A 231 19.85 1.41 -0.74
C ALA A 231 20.54 1.93 -2.02
N ILE A 232 19.86 1.91 -3.16
CA ILE A 232 20.37 2.44 -4.43
C ILE A 232 20.68 3.94 -4.31
N VAL A 233 19.77 4.73 -3.73
CA VAL A 233 19.98 6.17 -3.55
C VAL A 233 21.13 6.45 -2.59
N LYS A 234 21.21 5.74 -1.46
CA LYS A 234 22.30 5.87 -0.50
C LYS A 234 23.66 5.53 -1.12
N ALA A 235 23.73 4.47 -1.94
CA ALA A 235 24.95 4.07 -2.63
C ALA A 235 25.38 5.09 -3.70
N LYS A 236 24.42 5.68 -4.44
CA LYS A 236 24.72 6.65 -5.50
C LYS A 236 24.96 8.08 -4.99
N PHE A 237 24.35 8.45 -3.87
CA PHE A 237 24.40 9.80 -3.32
C PHE A 237 24.71 9.82 -1.80
N PRO A 238 25.86 9.30 -1.36
CA PRO A 238 26.19 9.16 0.05
C PRO A 238 26.20 10.50 0.81
N GLU A 239 26.64 11.60 0.18
CA GLU A 239 26.72 12.91 0.86
C GLU A 239 25.36 13.62 0.96
N ALA A 240 24.52 13.49 -0.06
CA ALA A 240 23.19 14.10 -0.08
C ALA A 240 22.22 13.41 0.90
N THR A 241 22.45 12.12 1.18
CA THR A 241 21.67 11.34 2.14
C THR A 241 22.12 11.56 3.60
N MET A 242 23.28 12.19 3.84
CA MET A 242 23.79 12.55 5.18
C MET A 242 23.45 13.99 5.63
N ARG A 243 22.97 14.87 4.74
CA ARG A 243 22.58 16.24 5.13
C ARG A 243 21.28 16.23 5.95
N GLY A 244 21.46 16.09 7.27
CA GLY A 244 20.40 16.02 8.29
C GLY A 244 20.85 15.31 9.57
N SER A 245 21.99 14.62 9.57
CA SER A 245 22.50 13.81 10.70
C SER A 245 23.34 14.57 11.73
N ASN A 246 23.22 15.90 11.82
CA ASN A 246 23.92 16.69 12.84
C ASN A 246 23.19 16.71 14.21
N GLU A 247 22.16 15.90 14.39
CA GLU A 247 21.60 15.62 15.70
C GLU A 247 21.96 14.19 16.10
N SER A 248 22.66 14.08 17.23
CA SER A 248 23.05 12.82 17.86
C SER A 248 21.89 11.84 17.89
N ILE A 249 22.01 10.75 17.12
CA ILE A 249 21.12 9.59 17.23
C ILE A 249 21.44 8.94 18.58
N ASP A 250 20.55 9.14 19.56
CA ASP A 250 20.63 8.53 20.88
C ASP A 250 20.49 7.01 20.75
N VAL A 251 21.58 6.30 21.03
CA VAL A 251 21.68 4.84 20.94
C VAL A 251 21.19 4.12 22.20
N ASN A 252 20.62 4.81 23.19
CA ASN A 252 20.21 4.19 24.45
C ASN A 252 18.76 4.54 24.86
N GLY A 253 17.78 3.86 24.28
CA GLY A 253 16.41 3.88 24.76
C GLY A 253 15.50 2.91 24.01
N GLY A 254 15.36 1.69 24.53
CA GLY A 254 14.69 0.58 23.84
C GLY A 254 13.19 0.74 23.59
N ARG A 255 12.78 0.40 22.36
CA ARG A 255 11.91 -0.76 22.05
C ARG A 255 11.92 -1.08 20.55
N GLU A 256 12.33 -2.33 20.28
CA GLU A 256 11.87 -3.25 19.22
C GLU A 256 12.41 -3.07 17.77
N PRO A 257 12.67 -4.19 17.07
CA PRO A 257 13.56 -4.28 15.91
C PRO A 257 12.93 -3.81 14.58
N PHE A 258 13.79 -3.39 13.66
CA PHE A 258 13.44 -3.16 12.26
C PHE A 258 13.23 -4.48 11.53
N ALA A 259 11.95 -4.82 11.37
CA ALA A 259 11.37 -5.76 10.41
C ALA A 259 9.84 -5.50 10.47
N PRO A 260 9.00 -5.92 9.51
CA PRO A 260 8.78 -5.46 8.13
C PRO A 260 7.80 -4.24 8.07
N SER A 261 8.12 -3.11 8.70
CA SER A 261 7.15 -2.04 8.96
C SER A 261 6.86 -1.09 7.78
N THR A 262 7.64 -1.11 6.70
CA THR A 262 7.31 -0.37 5.46
C THR A 262 6.15 -1.00 4.69
N ALA A 263 5.86 -2.29 4.87
CA ALA A 263 4.67 -2.97 4.36
C ALA A 263 3.37 -2.38 4.92
N ARG A 264 3.45 -1.58 5.99
CA ARG A 264 2.28 -0.98 6.62
C ARG A 264 2.08 0.48 6.25
N LEU A 265 2.99 1.10 5.49
CA LEU A 265 2.77 2.50 5.10
C LEU A 265 1.45 2.61 4.36
N PHE A 266 0.65 3.59 4.81
CA PHE A 266 -0.70 3.80 4.30
C PHE A 266 -1.65 2.59 4.46
N HIS A 267 -1.26 1.57 5.22
CA HIS A 267 -2.19 0.55 5.69
C HIS A 267 -2.92 1.05 6.93
N PRO A 268 -4.16 0.59 7.16
CA PRO A 268 -4.90 0.86 8.37
C PRO A 268 -4.11 0.55 9.65
N THR A 269 -4.15 1.44 10.63
CA THR A 269 -3.71 1.14 12.00
C THR A 269 -4.69 0.20 12.70
N LEU A 270 -4.42 -0.17 13.95
CA LEU A 270 -5.35 -0.97 14.76
C LEU A 270 -6.76 -0.34 14.82
N ARG A 271 -6.84 0.98 15.00
CA ARG A 271 -8.12 1.72 15.00
C ARG A 271 -8.78 1.71 13.62
N GLY A 272 -8.00 1.87 12.56
CA GLY A 272 -8.49 1.71 11.19
C GLY A 272 -9.07 0.32 10.93
N HIS A 273 -8.39 -0.74 11.35
CA HIS A 273 -8.88 -2.12 11.23
C HIS A 273 -10.13 -2.38 12.06
N GLN A 274 -10.25 -1.78 13.25
CA GLN A 274 -11.50 -1.83 14.04
C GLN A 274 -12.66 -1.21 13.26
N ALA A 275 -12.45 -0.05 12.64
CA ALA A 275 -13.47 0.60 11.82
C ALA A 275 -13.86 -0.21 10.58
N ILE A 276 -12.91 -0.91 9.95
CA ILE A 276 -13.18 -1.87 8.86
C ILE A 276 -14.05 -3.02 9.38
N LEU A 277 -13.72 -3.61 10.54
CA LEU A 277 -14.51 -4.67 11.14
C LEU A 277 -15.94 -4.22 11.45
N GLU A 278 -16.12 -2.99 11.94
CA GLU A 278 -17.46 -2.42 12.16
C GLU A 278 -18.23 -2.24 10.86
N GLU A 279 -17.55 -1.94 9.75
CA GLU A 279 -18.20 -1.87 8.44
C GLU A 279 -18.62 -3.25 7.94
N ILE A 280 -17.75 -4.25 8.08
CA ILE A 280 -18.10 -5.64 7.78
C ILE A 280 -19.34 -6.06 8.58
N ARG A 281 -19.37 -5.80 9.89
CA ARG A 281 -20.54 -6.10 10.75
C ARG A 281 -21.81 -5.38 10.33
N ARG A 282 -21.69 -4.18 9.75
CA ARG A 282 -22.83 -3.41 9.25
C ARG A 282 -23.43 -4.03 7.98
N VAL A 283 -22.58 -4.45 7.04
CA VAL A 283 -23.04 -4.98 5.74
C VAL A 283 -23.34 -6.48 5.77
N TRP A 284 -22.78 -7.19 6.75
CA TRP A 284 -23.00 -8.62 6.95
C TRP A 284 -23.23 -8.90 8.45
N PRO A 285 -24.47 -8.73 8.95
CA PRO A 285 -24.79 -8.79 10.38
C PRO A 285 -24.92 -10.21 10.93
N TYR A 286 -24.72 -11.24 10.10
CA TYR A 286 -24.89 -12.64 10.48
C TYR A 286 -23.60 -13.21 11.08
N TYR A 287 -23.36 -12.81 12.34
CA TYR A 287 -22.42 -13.45 13.26
C TYR A 287 -23.19 -14.20 14.34
#